data_AF-A0A5C4JC42-F1
#
_entry.id   AF-A0A5C4JC42-F1
#
_cell.length_a   1.000
_cell.length_b   1.000
_cell.length_c   1.000
_cell.angle_alpha   90.00
_cell.angle_beta   90.00
_cell.angle_gamma   90.00
#
_symmetry.space_group_name_H-M   'P 1'
#
loop_
_entity.id
_entity.type
_entity.pdbx_description
1 polymer ?
#
loop_
_entity_poly.entity_id
_entity_poly.type
_entity_poly.pdbx_seq_one_letter_code
_entity_poly.pdbx_strand_id
1 'polypeptide(L)'
;MVGVLALVGIGAFLVLESDDNDSSRTSSFPSYTPSSPIDSPEPSPTESSGGGSDPTSVLGPTIRTAKGNTFTRAGTRTASCITRANTKLRTTLRAYPCIGVMHSAVYANPSRNIITSVSIAKFTSPSAASSVSRVTSSKGWPLLLTPSDASGLPQPRANPAYWTRSWTRGSNVIYAQSYWSSGAETGGRTGSVFSTAGELGVEVTNTLIWTD
;
A
#
# COMPACT_ATOMS: atom_id res chain seq x y z
N MET A 1 -2.46 57.39 -22.17
CA MET A 1 -3.66 57.48 -23.04
C MET A 1 -3.67 56.22 -23.90
N VAL A 2 -4.84 55.56 -23.97
CA VAL A 2 -5.25 54.53 -24.95
C VAL A 2 -4.55 53.15 -24.87
N GLY A 3 -5.32 52.15 -24.44
CA GLY A 3 -5.04 50.74 -24.72
C GLY A 3 -5.69 50.30 -26.03
N VAL A 4 -5.27 49.15 -26.56
CA VAL A 4 -5.98 48.43 -27.62
C VAL A 4 -5.85 46.93 -27.39
N LEU A 5 -7.00 46.28 -27.19
CA LEU A 5 -7.25 44.87 -27.41
C LEU A 5 -7.23 44.60 -28.93
N ALA A 6 -6.66 43.46 -29.34
CA ALA A 6 -7.08 42.80 -30.59
C ALA A 6 -6.86 41.29 -30.52
N LEU A 7 -7.98 40.56 -30.42
CA LEU A 7 -8.18 39.18 -30.89
C LEU A 7 -8.07 39.12 -32.41
N VAL A 8 -7.56 38.01 -32.98
CA VAL A 8 -7.91 37.28 -34.24
C VAL A 8 -6.81 36.21 -34.40
N GLY A 9 -6.99 34.94 -34.77
CA GLY A 9 -8.14 34.14 -35.24
C GLY A 9 -7.62 32.78 -35.76
N ILE A 10 -8.45 31.75 -35.55
CA ILE A 10 -8.76 30.54 -36.36
C ILE A 10 -7.76 30.01 -37.40
N GLY A 11 -7.52 28.69 -37.37
CA GLY A 11 -7.15 27.89 -38.53
C GLY A 11 -7.34 26.39 -38.29
N ALA A 12 -8.40 25.80 -38.85
CA ALA A 12 -8.59 24.36 -38.97
C ALA A 12 -8.39 23.95 -40.43
N PHE A 13 -7.69 22.84 -40.67
CA PHE A 13 -7.74 22.11 -41.94
C PHE A 13 -7.63 20.61 -41.68
N LEU A 14 -8.63 19.86 -42.15
CA LEU A 14 -8.60 18.42 -42.38
C LEU A 14 -8.35 18.22 -43.88
N VAL A 15 -7.45 17.30 -44.24
CA VAL A 15 -7.41 16.66 -45.57
C VAL A 15 -7.22 15.16 -45.35
N LEU A 16 -8.18 14.38 -45.84
CA LEU A 16 -8.13 12.94 -46.03
C LEU A 16 -7.71 12.68 -47.48
N GLU A 17 -6.83 11.72 -47.73
CA GLU A 17 -6.81 10.99 -49.01
C GLU A 17 -6.24 9.58 -48.81
N SER A 18 -7.00 8.59 -49.29
CA SER A 18 -6.61 7.21 -49.57
C SER A 18 -6.37 7.09 -51.07
N ASP A 19 -5.39 6.31 -51.53
CA ASP A 19 -5.60 5.34 -52.62
C ASP A 19 -4.40 4.39 -52.87
N ASP A 20 -4.75 3.23 -53.42
CA ASP A 20 -3.99 2.00 -53.73
C ASP A 20 -2.93 2.13 -54.86
N ASN A 21 -1.86 1.30 -54.85
CA ASN A 21 -1.64 0.18 -55.81
C ASN A 21 -0.22 -0.47 -55.80
N ASP A 22 -0.22 -1.74 -56.25
CA ASP A 22 0.80 -2.52 -56.96
C ASP A 22 1.70 -3.61 -56.28
N SER A 23 1.25 -4.87 -56.49
CA SER A 23 1.91 -5.97 -57.23
C SER A 23 3.29 -6.51 -56.84
N SER A 24 3.33 -7.74 -56.29
CA SER A 24 3.90 -8.96 -56.93
C SER A 24 4.15 -10.11 -55.94
N ARG A 25 3.67 -11.33 -56.26
CA ARG A 25 4.41 -12.64 -56.22
C ARG A 25 3.51 -13.87 -55.95
N THR A 26 3.59 -14.80 -56.91
CA THR A 26 3.71 -16.27 -56.79
C THR A 26 2.55 -17.14 -56.26
N SER A 27 2.12 -18.05 -57.13
CA SER A 27 1.19 -19.18 -56.94
C SER A 27 1.52 -20.11 -55.77
N SER A 28 0.48 -20.63 -55.11
CA SER A 28 0.37 -22.01 -54.58
C SER A 28 -1.07 -22.23 -54.07
N PHE A 29 -1.82 -23.16 -54.66
CA PHE A 29 -3.06 -23.68 -54.08
C PHE A 29 -2.77 -24.98 -53.33
N PRO A 30 -3.14 -25.08 -52.04
CA PRO A 30 -3.53 -26.36 -51.47
C PRO A 30 -4.89 -26.29 -50.74
N SER A 31 -5.55 -27.45 -50.70
CA SER A 31 -6.90 -27.74 -50.21
C SER A 31 -7.33 -27.02 -48.93
N TYR A 32 -8.52 -26.43 -48.96
CA TYR A 32 -9.29 -26.11 -47.77
C TYR A 32 -9.85 -27.39 -47.16
N THR A 33 -9.29 -27.78 -46.01
CA THR A 33 -10.01 -28.56 -45.00
C THR A 33 -10.62 -27.56 -44.02
N PRO A 34 -11.94 -27.61 -43.72
CA PRO A 34 -12.51 -26.73 -42.73
C PRO A 34 -12.01 -27.17 -41.34
N SER A 35 -11.02 -26.45 -40.83
CA SER A 35 -10.64 -26.54 -39.42
C SER A 35 -11.64 -25.72 -38.62
N SER A 36 -12.49 -26.40 -37.87
CA SER A 36 -13.36 -25.76 -36.87
C SER A 36 -12.50 -24.92 -35.92
N PRO A 37 -12.88 -23.67 -35.61
CA PRO A 37 -12.22 -22.93 -34.54
C PRO A 37 -12.43 -23.69 -33.24
N ILE A 38 -11.32 -24.12 -32.63
CA ILE A 38 -11.32 -24.51 -31.22
C ILE A 38 -11.50 -23.19 -30.47
N ASP A 39 -12.72 -22.94 -29.99
CA ASP A 39 -13.01 -21.89 -29.01
C ASP A 39 -12.05 -22.09 -27.83
N SER A 40 -11.03 -21.23 -27.75
CA SER A 40 -10.24 -21.07 -26.55
C SER A 40 -11.14 -20.34 -25.56
N PRO A 41 -11.55 -20.94 -24.43
CA PRO A 41 -12.32 -20.19 -23.46
C PRO A 41 -11.46 -19.06 -22.93
N GLU A 42 -11.91 -17.82 -23.19
CA GLU A 42 -11.40 -16.63 -22.53
C GLU A 42 -11.34 -16.89 -21.02
N PRO A 43 -10.21 -16.62 -20.33
CA PRO A 43 -10.11 -16.87 -18.90
C PRO A 43 -11.09 -15.94 -18.18
N SER A 44 -12.27 -16.46 -17.88
CA SER A 44 -13.23 -15.79 -17.03
C SER A 44 -12.60 -15.68 -15.64
N PRO A 45 -12.54 -14.47 -15.04
CA PRO A 45 -12.03 -14.33 -13.69
C PRO A 45 -12.92 -15.19 -12.79
N THR A 46 -12.31 -16.21 -12.18
CA THR A 46 -12.99 -16.95 -11.13
C THR A 46 -13.24 -15.96 -10.00
N GLU A 47 -14.49 -15.57 -9.80
CA GLU A 47 -14.94 -14.94 -8.56
C GLU A 47 -14.73 -15.96 -7.44
N SER A 48 -13.54 -15.92 -6.83
CA SER A 48 -13.26 -16.66 -5.63
C SER A 48 -14.15 -16.11 -4.52
N SER A 49 -15.18 -16.88 -4.22
CA SER A 49 -16.16 -16.58 -3.20
C SER A 49 -15.49 -16.73 -1.83
N GLY A 50 -15.20 -15.60 -1.17
CA GLY A 50 -15.17 -15.49 0.29
C GLY A 50 -14.13 -16.33 1.02
N GLY A 51 -12.88 -15.85 1.02
CA GLY A 51 -11.86 -16.24 2.00
C GLY A 51 -11.12 -14.99 2.44
N GLY A 52 -11.56 -14.36 3.53
CA GLY A 52 -10.92 -13.14 4.05
C GLY A 52 -9.43 -13.41 4.32
N SER A 53 -8.56 -12.78 3.54
CA SER A 53 -7.13 -13.08 3.57
C SER A 53 -6.49 -12.82 4.93
N ASP A 54 -5.58 -13.72 5.30
CA ASP A 54 -4.81 -13.65 6.54
C ASP A 54 -3.84 -12.45 6.46
N PRO A 55 -3.93 -11.46 7.36
CA PRO A 55 -3.00 -10.34 7.43
C PRO A 55 -1.53 -10.76 7.58
N THR A 56 -1.25 -11.99 8.02
CA THR A 56 0.13 -12.52 8.10
C THR A 56 0.79 -12.70 6.72
N SER A 57 -0.01 -12.96 5.68
CA SER A 57 0.50 -13.16 4.31
C SER A 57 1.06 -11.87 3.72
N VAL A 58 0.47 -10.72 4.06
CA VAL A 58 0.91 -9.39 3.62
C VAL A 58 2.18 -8.94 4.34
N LEU A 59 2.34 -9.32 5.61
CA LEU A 59 3.51 -8.97 6.43
C LEU A 59 4.67 -9.96 6.24
N GLY A 60 5.06 -10.17 4.98
CA GLY A 60 6.11 -11.13 4.58
C GLY A 60 7.53 -10.77 5.04
N PRO A 61 8.51 -11.67 4.80
CA PRO A 61 9.93 -11.45 5.18
C PRO A 61 10.57 -10.22 4.54
N THR A 62 10.12 -9.87 3.33
CA THR A 62 10.55 -8.68 2.62
C THR A 62 9.36 -8.01 1.95
N ILE A 63 9.38 -6.69 1.87
CA ILE A 63 8.41 -5.91 1.10
C ILE A 63 9.18 -5.04 0.13
N ARG A 64 9.01 -5.31 -1.17
CA ARG A 64 9.55 -4.46 -2.23
C ARG A 64 8.49 -3.42 -2.57
N THR A 65 8.84 -2.14 -2.50
CA THR A 65 7.92 -1.06 -2.77
C THR A 65 7.97 -0.64 -4.22
N ALA A 66 6.93 0.02 -4.71
CA ALA A 66 6.91 0.64 -6.03
C ALA A 66 8.06 1.64 -6.27
N LYS A 67 8.67 2.19 -5.21
CA LYS A 67 9.85 3.06 -5.31
C LYS A 67 11.17 2.30 -5.51
N GLY A 68 11.13 0.97 -5.56
CA GLY A 68 12.30 0.12 -5.73
C GLY A 68 13.05 -0.22 -4.43
N ASN A 69 12.60 0.27 -3.27
CA ASN A 69 13.20 -0.08 -1.99
C ASN A 69 12.73 -1.46 -1.53
N THR A 70 13.65 -2.22 -0.92
CA THR A 70 13.32 -3.49 -0.27
C THR A 70 13.44 -3.34 1.24
N PHE A 71 12.31 -3.47 1.91
CA PHE A 71 12.21 -3.50 3.36
C PHE A 71 12.40 -4.92 3.85
N THR A 72 13.26 -5.12 4.83
CA THR A 72 13.55 -6.44 5.40
C THR A 72 12.96 -6.55 6.79
N ARG A 73 12.20 -7.63 7.04
CA ARG A 73 11.54 -7.87 8.32
C ARG A 73 12.56 -8.16 9.41
N ALA A 74 12.44 -7.45 10.51
CA ALA A 74 13.28 -7.55 11.70
C ALA A 74 12.53 -8.04 12.94
N GLY A 75 11.23 -8.35 12.81
CA GLY A 75 10.44 -8.90 13.89
C GLY A 75 8.98 -8.96 13.53
N THR A 76 8.24 -9.80 14.24
CA THR A 76 6.79 -9.86 14.19
C THR A 76 6.21 -9.85 15.59
N ARG A 77 4.97 -9.39 15.70
CA ARG A 77 4.20 -9.45 16.94
C ARG A 77 2.74 -9.62 16.60
N THR A 78 2.10 -10.59 17.23
CA THR A 78 0.65 -10.76 17.19
C THR A 78 0.13 -10.65 18.60
N ALA A 79 -0.84 -9.77 18.83
CA ALA A 79 -1.44 -9.55 20.15
C ALA A 79 -2.82 -8.91 20.00
N SER A 80 -3.62 -8.92 21.06
CA SER A 80 -4.92 -8.25 21.04
C SER A 80 -4.77 -6.74 20.82
N CYS A 81 -5.72 -6.11 20.12
CA CYS A 81 -5.62 -4.68 19.83
C CYS A 81 -5.61 -3.82 21.09
N ILE A 82 -6.24 -4.27 22.18
CA ILE A 82 -6.27 -3.55 23.45
C ILE A 82 -4.89 -3.50 24.11
N THR A 83 -4.15 -4.61 24.13
CA THR A 83 -2.80 -4.66 24.72
C THR A 83 -1.77 -3.92 23.86
N ARG A 84 -2.03 -3.84 22.55
CA ARG A 84 -1.22 -3.09 21.59
C ARG A 84 -1.61 -1.62 21.48
N ALA A 85 -2.68 -1.16 22.10
CA ALA A 85 -3.16 0.21 21.94
C ALA A 85 -2.63 1.14 23.05
N ASN A 86 -2.26 2.36 22.66
CA ASN A 86 -2.05 3.43 23.64
C ASN A 86 -3.39 3.84 24.28
N THR A 87 -3.35 4.70 25.30
CA THR A 87 -4.57 5.12 26.03
C THR A 87 -5.66 5.69 25.14
N LYS A 88 -5.31 6.52 24.14
CA LYS A 88 -6.29 7.14 23.24
C LYS A 88 -6.94 6.11 22.32
N LEU A 89 -6.15 5.24 21.71
CA LEU A 89 -6.68 4.17 20.86
C LEU A 89 -7.50 3.17 21.69
N ARG A 90 -7.06 2.82 22.91
CA ARG A 90 -7.82 1.95 23.82
C ARG A 90 -9.22 2.49 24.11
N THR A 91 -9.37 3.79 24.32
CA THR A 91 -10.68 4.41 24.53
C THR A 91 -11.57 4.22 23.30
N THR A 92 -11.05 4.46 22.10
CA THR A 92 -11.81 4.26 20.85
C THR A 92 -12.17 2.81 20.61
N LEU A 93 -11.26 1.88 20.91
CA LEU A 93 -11.49 0.44 20.77
C LEU A 93 -12.59 -0.11 21.70
N ARG A 94 -13.01 0.64 22.72
CA ARG A 94 -14.20 0.28 23.52
C ARG A 94 -15.50 0.46 22.73
N ALA A 95 -15.56 1.46 21.86
CA ALA A 95 -16.72 1.72 21.01
C ALA A 95 -16.65 0.92 19.69
N TYR A 96 -15.45 0.74 19.15
CA TYR A 96 -15.19 0.03 17.90
C TYR A 96 -14.15 -1.08 18.14
N PRO A 97 -14.55 -2.22 18.75
CA PRO A 97 -13.63 -3.31 19.02
C PRO A 97 -13.09 -3.90 17.71
N CYS A 98 -11.82 -4.28 17.73
CA CYS A 98 -11.25 -5.02 16.62
C CYS A 98 -11.71 -6.48 16.65
N ILE A 99 -11.74 -7.12 15.48
CA ILE A 99 -11.98 -8.54 15.33
C ILE A 99 -10.64 -9.26 15.43
N GLY A 100 -10.55 -10.20 16.37
CA GLY A 100 -9.37 -11.05 16.54
C GLY A 100 -8.17 -10.30 17.10
N VAL A 101 -7.02 -10.50 16.46
CA VAL A 101 -5.72 -9.98 16.90
C VAL A 101 -5.19 -8.93 15.92
N MET A 102 -4.35 -8.04 16.44
CA MET A 102 -3.56 -7.13 15.62
C MET A 102 -2.29 -7.87 15.18
N HIS A 103 -2.07 -7.90 13.86
CA HIS A 103 -0.85 -8.45 13.27
C HIS A 103 0.12 -7.31 13.02
N SER A 104 1.35 -7.46 13.50
CA SER A 104 2.39 -6.45 13.35
C SER A 104 3.70 -7.05 12.90
N ALA A 105 4.45 -6.26 12.14
CA ALA A 105 5.81 -6.59 11.73
C ALA A 105 6.67 -5.32 11.74
N VAL A 106 7.94 -5.52 12.05
CA VAL A 106 8.95 -4.46 12.07
C VAL A 106 9.86 -4.65 10.87
N TYR A 107 10.12 -3.57 10.14
CA TYR A 107 10.92 -3.58 8.94
C TYR A 107 12.06 -2.57 9.02
N ALA A 108 13.24 -2.96 8.55
CA ALA A 108 14.31 -2.02 8.25
C ALA A 108 14.23 -1.61 6.78
N ASN A 109 14.43 -0.32 6.51
CA ASN A 109 14.65 0.17 5.16
C ASN A 109 15.98 -0.36 4.57
N PRO A 110 16.27 -0.18 3.27
CA PRO A 110 17.48 -0.73 2.63
C PRO A 110 18.78 -0.34 3.31
N SER A 111 18.90 0.91 3.76
CA SER A 111 20.07 1.43 4.49
C SER A 111 20.07 1.09 5.98
N ARG A 112 19.06 0.37 6.48
CA ARG A 112 18.91 -0.08 7.88
C ARG A 112 18.98 1.02 8.94
N ASN A 113 18.75 2.26 8.54
CA ASN A 113 18.78 3.43 9.41
C ASN A 113 17.39 3.90 9.82
N ILE A 114 16.33 3.50 9.10
CA ILE A 114 14.94 3.77 9.47
C ILE A 114 14.24 2.46 9.71
N ILE A 115 13.64 2.33 10.89
CA ILE A 115 12.83 1.20 11.29
C ILE A 115 11.36 1.62 11.18
N THR A 116 10.55 0.77 10.57
CA THR A 116 9.11 0.97 10.42
C THR A 116 8.36 -0.21 10.99
N SER A 117 7.55 0.04 12.02
CA SER A 117 6.56 -0.90 12.54
C SER A 117 5.26 -0.74 11.75
N VAL A 118 4.81 -1.81 11.11
CA VAL A 118 3.49 -1.90 10.47
C VAL A 118 2.57 -2.71 11.37
N SER A 119 1.34 -2.25 11.58
CA SER A 119 0.31 -2.97 12.35
C SER A 119 -1.03 -2.93 11.62
N ILE A 120 -1.65 -4.09 11.45
CA ILE A 120 -2.92 -4.27 10.77
C ILE A 120 -3.95 -4.77 11.79
N ALA A 121 -5.08 -4.07 11.90
CA ALA A 121 -6.21 -4.47 12.74
C ALA A 121 -7.49 -4.54 11.90
N LYS A 122 -8.25 -5.62 12.04
CA LYS A 122 -9.55 -5.82 11.39
C LYS A 122 -10.68 -5.35 12.29
N PHE A 123 -11.73 -4.79 11.71
CA PHE A 123 -12.92 -4.31 12.39
C PHE A 123 -14.17 -4.92 11.77
N THR A 124 -15.32 -4.69 12.39
CA THR A 124 -16.62 -5.21 11.95
C THR A 124 -17.09 -4.61 10.62
N SER A 125 -16.70 -3.38 10.33
CA SER A 125 -17.12 -2.69 9.10
C SER A 125 -16.08 -1.66 8.65
N PRO A 126 -16.15 -1.22 7.37
CA PRO A 126 -15.34 -0.10 6.89
C PRO A 126 -15.60 1.21 7.62
N SER A 127 -16.83 1.43 8.09
CA SER A 127 -17.17 2.62 8.90
C SER A 127 -16.51 2.57 10.28
N ALA A 128 -16.47 1.42 10.94
CA ALA A 128 -15.75 1.24 12.20
C ALA A 128 -14.24 1.44 12.02
N ALA A 129 -13.65 0.85 10.98
CA ALA A 129 -12.24 1.05 10.63
C ALA A 129 -11.92 2.54 10.38
N SER A 130 -12.79 3.23 9.66
CA SER A 130 -12.68 4.68 9.41
C SER A 130 -12.73 5.51 10.69
N SER A 131 -13.67 5.20 11.59
CA SER A 131 -13.77 5.87 12.89
C SER A 131 -12.51 5.69 13.72
N VAL A 132 -11.91 4.49 13.71
CA VAL A 132 -10.66 4.20 14.44
C VAL A 132 -9.46 4.90 13.82
N SER A 133 -9.32 4.87 12.48
CA SER A 133 -8.19 5.52 11.79
C SER A 133 -8.16 7.04 11.98
N ARG A 134 -9.32 7.70 12.09
CA ARG A 134 -9.38 9.15 12.35
C ARG A 134 -8.70 9.56 13.66
N VAL A 135 -8.68 8.67 14.67
CA VAL A 135 -8.08 8.96 15.98
C VAL A 135 -6.55 9.03 15.92
N THR A 136 -5.92 8.55 14.84
CA THR A 136 -4.49 8.77 14.60
C THR A 136 -4.12 10.24 14.63
N SER A 137 -4.98 11.12 14.10
CA SER A 137 -4.79 12.57 14.12
C SER A 137 -4.76 13.17 15.53
N SER A 138 -5.45 12.55 16.48
CA SER A 138 -5.49 12.92 17.90
C SER A 138 -4.59 12.04 18.78
N LYS A 139 -3.57 11.43 18.18
CA LYS A 139 -2.55 10.59 18.81
C LYS A 139 -3.05 9.25 19.35
N GLY A 140 -4.10 8.68 18.76
CA GLY A 140 -4.51 7.29 19.00
C GLY A 140 -3.84 6.32 18.03
N TRP A 141 -2.93 5.49 18.52
CA TRP A 141 -2.20 4.52 17.70
C TRP A 141 -1.72 3.32 18.51
N PRO A 142 -1.26 2.26 17.84
CA PRO A 142 -0.59 1.14 18.51
C PRO A 142 0.71 1.57 19.20
N LEU A 143 1.08 0.86 20.26
CA LEU A 143 2.37 1.00 20.94
C LEU A 143 3.49 0.70 19.93
N LEU A 144 4.54 1.51 19.93
CA LEU A 144 5.65 1.31 19.00
C LEU A 144 6.30 -0.06 19.19
N LEU A 145 6.69 -0.71 18.09
CA LEU A 145 7.51 -1.93 18.13
C LEU A 145 8.95 -1.62 17.77
N THR A 146 9.84 -2.35 18.44
CA THR A 146 11.27 -2.37 18.15
C THR A 146 11.64 -3.68 17.43
N PRO A 147 12.80 -3.72 16.75
CA PRO A 147 13.30 -4.97 16.17
C PRO A 147 13.33 -6.09 17.21
N SER A 148 13.27 -7.34 16.74
CA SER A 148 13.56 -8.49 17.61
C SER A 148 15.03 -8.46 18.01
N ASP A 149 15.36 -8.87 19.24
CA ASP A 149 16.75 -9.00 19.67
C ASP A 149 17.55 -9.98 18.78
N ALA A 150 16.87 -10.95 18.18
CA ALA A 150 17.46 -11.90 17.25
C ALA A 150 17.71 -11.34 15.84
N SER A 151 17.26 -10.12 15.52
CA SER A 151 17.35 -9.58 14.15
C SER A 151 18.72 -9.00 13.79
N GLY A 152 19.62 -8.87 14.78
CA GLY A 152 20.93 -8.22 14.60
C GLY A 152 20.86 -6.71 14.33
N LEU A 153 19.68 -6.08 14.50
CA LEU A 153 19.54 -4.63 14.42
C LEU A 153 19.65 -4.02 15.82
N PRO A 154 20.20 -2.80 15.96
CA PRO A 154 20.27 -2.14 17.25
C PRO A 154 18.86 -1.85 17.77
N GLN A 155 18.68 -2.04 19.08
CA GLN A 155 17.51 -1.53 19.77
C GLN A 155 17.62 -0.01 19.91
N PRO A 156 16.55 0.75 19.62
CA PRO A 156 16.57 2.19 19.81
C PRO A 156 16.66 2.54 21.30
N ARG A 157 17.01 3.80 21.59
CA ARG A 157 16.85 4.37 22.94
C ARG A 157 15.41 4.20 23.43
N ALA A 158 15.21 4.16 24.74
CA ALA A 158 13.88 4.10 25.33
C ALA A 158 13.00 5.26 24.80
N ASN A 159 11.81 4.93 24.27
CA ASN A 159 10.86 5.87 23.68
C ASN A 159 11.47 6.77 22.59
N PRO A 160 11.90 6.21 21.43
CA PRO A 160 12.43 7.03 20.34
C PRO A 160 11.34 7.98 19.82
N ALA A 161 11.74 9.10 19.22
CA ALA A 161 10.80 9.90 18.44
C ALA A 161 10.35 9.10 17.21
N TYR A 162 9.06 9.12 16.88
CA TYR A 162 8.49 8.41 15.73
C TYR A 162 7.40 9.23 15.02
N TRP A 163 7.26 8.99 13.72
CA TRP A 163 6.08 9.39 12.96
C TRP A 163 5.07 8.26 12.94
N THR A 164 3.79 8.57 13.07
CA THR A 164 2.71 7.61 12.86
C THR A 164 1.83 8.07 11.70
N ARG A 165 1.48 7.12 10.83
CA ARG A 165 0.50 7.30 9.76
C ARG A 165 -0.47 6.13 9.77
N SER A 166 -1.70 6.36 9.32
CA SER A 166 -2.70 5.31 9.19
C SER A 166 -3.46 5.39 7.87
N TRP A 167 -3.94 4.23 7.44
CA TRP A 167 -4.79 4.04 6.27
C TRP A 167 -5.92 3.08 6.61
N THR A 168 -6.97 3.12 5.81
CA THR A 168 -8.10 2.20 5.90
C THR A 168 -8.25 1.47 4.58
N ARG A 169 -8.46 0.16 4.64
CA ARG A 169 -8.83 -0.65 3.47
C ARG A 169 -9.91 -1.64 3.87
N GLY A 170 -11.10 -1.50 3.28
CA GLY A 170 -12.27 -2.25 3.73
C GLY A 170 -12.45 -2.08 5.24
N SER A 171 -12.57 -3.20 5.96
CA SER A 171 -12.67 -3.21 7.42
C SER A 171 -11.32 -3.25 8.14
N ASN A 172 -10.19 -3.05 7.45
CA ASN A 172 -8.86 -3.04 8.06
C ASN A 172 -8.35 -1.61 8.29
N VAL A 173 -7.63 -1.41 9.40
CA VAL A 173 -6.80 -0.22 9.65
C VAL A 173 -5.33 -0.64 9.66
N ILE A 174 -4.54 0.05 8.85
CA ILE A 174 -3.10 -0.14 8.72
C ILE A 174 -2.43 1.05 9.40
N TYR A 175 -1.54 0.79 10.34
CA TYR A 175 -0.66 1.79 10.96
C TYR A 175 0.77 1.56 10.50
N ALA A 176 1.48 2.63 10.11
CA ALA A 176 2.92 2.60 9.92
C ALA A 176 3.56 3.62 10.86
N GLN A 177 4.50 3.15 11.68
CA GLN A 177 5.22 3.94 12.65
C GLN A 177 6.72 3.85 12.36
N SER A 178 7.34 4.96 11.95
CA SER A 178 8.75 4.99 11.58
C SER A 178 9.58 5.85 12.50
N TYR A 179 10.83 5.44 12.73
CA TYR A 179 11.83 6.15 13.53
C TYR A 179 13.24 5.82 13.06
N TRP A 180 14.20 6.66 13.43
CA TRP A 180 15.62 6.36 13.20
C TRP A 180 16.07 5.23 14.12
N SER A 181 16.84 4.28 13.60
CA SER A 181 17.42 3.19 14.41
C SER A 181 18.32 3.70 15.54
N SER A 182 18.92 4.90 15.38
CA SER A 182 19.68 5.60 16.41
C SER A 182 18.83 6.23 17.53
N GLY A 183 17.51 6.36 17.32
CA GLY A 183 16.60 7.08 18.21
C GLY A 183 16.67 8.62 18.09
N ALA A 184 17.30 9.14 17.03
CA ALA A 184 17.36 10.58 16.75
C ALA A 184 15.97 11.20 16.46
N GLU A 185 15.89 12.53 16.46
CA GLU A 185 14.67 13.25 16.10
C GLU A 185 14.22 12.94 14.66
N THR A 186 12.91 12.81 14.46
CA THR A 186 12.34 12.37 13.18
C THR A 186 12.20 13.46 12.13
N GLY A 187 12.39 14.72 12.53
CA GLY A 187 12.10 15.88 11.69
C GLY A 187 10.61 16.02 11.34
N GLY A 188 10.32 16.87 10.36
CA GLY A 188 8.97 17.22 9.92
C GLY A 188 8.33 16.25 8.92
N ARG A 189 7.14 16.61 8.41
CA ARG A 189 6.35 15.82 7.45
C ARG A 189 7.00 15.66 6.06
N THR A 190 8.06 16.39 5.76
CA THR A 190 8.84 16.25 4.52
C THR A 190 10.11 15.41 4.72
N GLY A 191 10.40 14.99 5.96
CA GLY A 191 11.60 14.25 6.30
C GLY A 191 11.54 12.77 5.92
N SER A 192 12.72 12.12 5.89
CA SER A 192 12.87 10.72 5.49
C SER A 192 12.07 9.76 6.36
N VAL A 193 11.99 9.99 7.67
CA VAL A 193 11.21 9.12 8.57
C VAL A 193 9.72 9.13 8.20
N PHE A 194 9.15 10.30 7.91
CA PHE A 194 7.75 10.42 7.52
C PHE A 194 7.48 9.81 6.13
N SER A 195 8.40 10.02 5.18
CA SER A 195 8.27 9.50 3.82
C SER A 195 8.42 7.96 3.78
N THR A 196 9.33 7.40 4.58
CA THR A 196 9.49 5.94 4.75
C THR A 196 8.27 5.29 5.38
N ALA A 197 7.67 5.90 6.42
CA ALA A 197 6.40 5.43 6.98
C ALA A 197 5.30 5.39 5.90
N GLY A 198 5.26 6.44 5.08
CA GLY A 198 4.31 6.57 3.98
C GLY A 198 4.45 5.52 2.92
N GLU A 199 5.69 5.32 2.47
CA GLU A 199 6.01 4.37 1.41
C GLU A 199 5.61 2.95 1.79
N LEU A 200 6.04 2.48 2.96
CA LEU A 200 5.73 1.12 3.38
C LEU A 200 4.25 0.95 3.71
N GLY A 201 3.62 1.95 4.34
CA GLY A 201 2.20 1.88 4.66
C GLY A 201 1.29 1.89 3.44
N VAL A 202 1.64 2.66 2.39
CA VAL A 202 0.93 2.63 1.10
C VAL A 202 1.11 1.28 0.42
N GLU A 203 2.32 0.73 0.41
CA GLU A 203 2.59 -0.57 -0.20
C GLU A 203 1.74 -1.68 0.46
N VAL A 204 1.77 -1.78 1.79
CA VAL A 204 0.96 -2.75 2.54
C VAL A 204 -0.54 -2.55 2.30
N THR A 205 -0.99 -1.30 2.26
CA THR A 205 -2.40 -0.99 1.98
C THR A 205 -2.81 -1.42 0.57
N ASN A 206 -1.92 -1.24 -0.41
CA ASN A 206 -2.12 -1.68 -1.78
C ASN A 206 -2.09 -3.20 -1.91
N THR A 207 -1.20 -3.90 -1.21
CA THR A 207 -1.16 -5.37 -1.22
C THR A 207 -2.47 -5.96 -0.68
N LEU A 208 -3.05 -5.36 0.36
CA LEU A 208 -4.36 -5.77 0.90
C LEU A 208 -5.51 -5.67 -0.12
N ILE A 209 -5.39 -4.81 -1.15
CA ILE A 209 -6.39 -4.72 -2.23
C ILE A 209 -6.49 -6.02 -3.01
N TRP A 210 -5.37 -6.70 -3.22
CA TRP A 210 -5.26 -7.85 -4.09
C TRP A 210 -5.50 -9.17 -3.37
N THR A 211 -5.58 -9.12 -2.05
CA THR A 211 -5.82 -10.29 -1.20
C THR A 211 -7.24 -10.34 -0.67
N ASP A 212 -7.99 -9.23 -0.63
CA ASP A 212 -9.39 -9.22 -0.18
C ASP A 212 -10.36 -9.82 -1.22
#